data_AF-A0A9P5TEI3-F1
#
_entry.id   AF-A0A9P5TEI3-F1
#
_cell.length_a   1.000
_cell.length_b   1.000
_cell.length_c   1.000
_cell.angle_alpha   90.00
_cell.angle_beta   90.00
_cell.angle_gamma   90.00
#
_symmetry.space_group_name_H-M   'P 1'
#
loop_
_entity.id
_entity.type
_entity.pdbx_description
1 polymer ?
#
loop_
_entity_poly.entity_id
_entity_poly.type
_entity_poly.pdbx_seq_one_letter_code
_entity_poly.pdbx_strand_id
1 'polypeptide(L)'
;MSTVLSASTSHSNFVSIFNAALQTYKLKTNKDLASHPLLPALQSCDSPEAILTVLREQIPGFSQSQNGNNRLTKWVAPTVNVLYSFSAAIGGGVGLPFPPANVIFAGIGVLLSAAKDASASQDRIIELFNRIEHFFGRLEIYIGITPTAAMTDIIIKIMVEVLTILAIATKEVKRGRLKKYIKKLAGKRDIQDSLDRLDKLTQEEARMASAELLKMTRSVDDRVRGVEQGVQDVRGDMQDVGNNVKGIDDGVQGIGSDVKDISSDVRGVDHKLDQINRSWSL
;
A
#
# COMPACT_ATOMS: atom_id res chain seq x y z
N MET A 1 27.12 21.92 -5.44
CA MET A 1 26.27 21.45 -4.33
C MET A 1 24.95 22.20 -4.37
N SER A 2 23.87 21.60 -4.86
CA SER A 2 22.53 22.21 -4.81
C SER A 2 21.46 21.13 -5.02
N THR A 3 20.92 20.58 -3.94
CA THR A 3 19.66 19.83 -3.95
C THR A 3 19.13 19.64 -2.52
N VAL A 4 18.42 20.63 -1.96
CA VAL A 4 17.38 20.38 -0.93
C VAL A 4 16.35 21.51 -0.97
N LEU A 5 15.35 21.42 -1.84
CA LEU A 5 14.12 22.23 -1.76
C LEU A 5 13.06 21.64 -2.71
N SER A 6 12.37 20.57 -2.29
CA SER A 6 11.18 20.08 -3.00
C SER A 6 10.19 19.26 -2.13
N ALA A 7 10.41 19.11 -0.83
CA ALA A 7 9.46 18.37 0.02
C ALA A 7 8.36 19.25 0.66
N SER A 8 8.56 20.57 0.75
CA SER A 8 7.70 21.45 1.57
C SER A 8 6.47 22.02 0.84
N THR A 9 6.37 21.93 -0.48
CA THR A 9 5.30 22.57 -1.29
C THR A 9 4.04 21.72 -1.44
N SER A 10 4.09 20.41 -1.18
CA SER A 10 2.94 19.50 -1.35
C SER A 10 1.91 19.62 -0.21
N HIS A 11 2.36 19.79 1.04
CA HIS A 11 1.47 19.80 2.21
C HIS A 11 0.58 21.06 2.29
N SER A 12 1.05 22.23 1.82
CA SER A 12 0.26 23.48 1.86
C SER A 12 -0.90 23.49 0.84
N ASN A 13 -0.73 22.81 -0.29
CA ASN A 13 -1.78 22.67 -1.30
C ASN A 13 -2.90 21.74 -0.83
N PHE A 14 -2.56 20.71 -0.05
CA PHE A 14 -3.55 19.80 0.50
C PHE A 14 -4.51 20.50 1.47
N VAL A 15 -3.98 21.15 2.50
CA VAL A 15 -4.81 21.80 3.54
C VAL A 15 -5.77 22.81 2.91
N SER A 16 -5.31 23.55 1.90
CA SER A 16 -6.14 24.52 1.18
C SER A 16 -7.23 23.86 0.32
N ILE A 17 -6.91 22.83 -0.47
CA ILE A 17 -7.91 22.10 -1.28
C ILE A 17 -8.95 21.43 -0.39
N PHE A 18 -8.52 20.79 0.70
CA PHE A 18 -9.42 20.11 1.62
C PHE A 18 -10.33 21.10 2.35
N ASN A 19 -9.78 22.21 2.86
CA ASN A 19 -10.59 23.26 3.48
C ASN A 19 -11.59 23.88 2.50
N ALA A 20 -11.21 24.07 1.24
CA ALA A 20 -12.12 24.54 0.19
C ALA A 20 -13.28 23.54 -0.05
N ALA A 21 -12.99 22.23 0.01
CA ALA A 21 -14.01 21.18 -0.08
C ALA A 21 -14.98 21.24 1.12
N LEU A 22 -14.48 21.47 2.33
CA LEU A 22 -15.31 21.62 3.53
C LEU A 22 -16.23 22.85 3.46
N GLN A 23 -15.71 23.98 2.97
CA GLN A 23 -16.52 25.17 2.75
C GLN A 23 -17.59 24.91 1.69
N THR A 24 -17.24 24.24 0.60
CA THR A 24 -18.19 23.84 -0.44
C THR A 24 -19.27 22.92 0.11
N TYR A 25 -18.90 21.96 0.97
CA TYR A 25 -19.84 21.08 1.67
C TYR A 25 -20.82 21.90 2.53
N LYS A 26 -20.29 22.82 3.34
CA LYS A 26 -21.07 23.70 4.22
C LYS A 26 -22.07 24.53 3.43
N LEU A 27 -21.64 25.16 2.35
CA LEU A 27 -22.50 25.95 1.45
C LEU A 27 -23.62 25.12 0.82
N LYS A 28 -23.33 23.87 0.41
CA LYS A 28 -24.32 23.02 -0.27
C LYS A 28 -25.35 22.42 0.71
N THR A 29 -24.92 22.02 1.90
CA THR A 29 -25.74 21.22 2.83
C THR A 29 -26.30 22.03 4.00
N ASN A 30 -25.82 23.25 4.18
CA ASN A 30 -25.99 24.08 5.37
C ASN A 30 -25.58 23.35 6.67
N LYS A 31 -24.58 22.46 6.57
CA LYS A 31 -24.01 21.70 7.69
C LYS A 31 -22.50 21.86 7.66
N ASP A 32 -21.95 22.35 8.76
CA ASP A 32 -20.52 22.42 8.96
C ASP A 32 -20.04 21.08 9.51
N LEU A 33 -19.23 20.35 8.74
CA LEU A 33 -18.69 19.07 9.17
C LEU A 33 -17.60 19.23 10.23
N ALA A 34 -16.82 20.32 10.17
CA ALA A 34 -15.70 20.56 11.08
C ALA A 34 -16.19 20.84 12.51
N SER A 35 -17.39 21.43 12.65
CA SER A 35 -18.04 21.67 13.93
C SER A 35 -19.20 20.71 14.21
N HIS A 36 -19.33 19.61 13.45
CA HIS A 36 -20.46 18.72 13.61
C HIS A 36 -20.31 17.89 14.89
N PRO A 37 -21.39 17.68 15.68
CA PRO A 37 -21.34 16.85 16.89
C PRO A 37 -20.90 15.39 16.69
N LEU A 38 -20.91 14.90 15.45
CA LEU A 38 -20.40 13.57 15.10
C LEU A 38 -18.88 13.51 15.07
N LEU A 39 -18.20 14.63 14.81
CA LEU A 39 -16.77 14.64 14.63
C LEU A 39 -16.01 14.25 15.91
N PRO A 40 -16.36 14.75 17.12
CA PRO A 40 -15.74 14.29 18.36
C PRO A 40 -15.94 12.80 18.63
N ALA A 41 -17.15 12.27 18.36
CA ALA A 41 -17.45 10.85 18.53
C ALA A 41 -16.59 9.99 17.58
N LEU A 42 -16.45 10.41 16.32
CA LEU A 42 -15.62 9.71 15.33
C LEU A 42 -14.13 9.82 15.63
N GLN A 43 -13.67 10.94 16.19
CA GLN A 43 -12.28 11.12 16.64
C GLN A 43 -11.91 10.19 17.80
N SER A 44 -12.88 9.83 18.64
CA SER A 44 -12.67 8.88 19.74
C SER A 44 -12.73 7.40 19.30
N CYS A 45 -13.09 7.12 18.04
CA CYS A 45 -13.17 5.76 17.55
C CYS A 45 -11.78 5.22 17.21
N ASP A 46 -11.44 4.07 17.78
CA ASP A 46 -10.16 3.37 17.60
C ASP A 46 -10.27 2.14 16.70
N SER A 47 -11.44 1.86 16.12
CA SER A 47 -11.69 0.70 15.26
C SER A 47 -12.76 0.99 14.21
N PRO A 48 -12.74 0.30 13.06
CA PRO A 48 -13.82 0.37 12.08
C PRO A 48 -15.19 0.03 12.67
N GLU A 49 -15.26 -0.93 13.60
CA GLU A 49 -16.46 -1.34 14.30
C GLU A 49 -17.04 -0.22 15.17
N ALA A 50 -16.19 0.54 15.87
CA ALA A 50 -16.61 1.71 16.64
C ALA A 50 -17.20 2.80 15.72
N ILE A 51 -16.56 3.07 14.58
CA ILE A 51 -17.07 4.02 13.58
C ILE A 51 -18.44 3.58 13.04
N LEU A 52 -18.57 2.32 12.66
CA LEU A 52 -19.83 1.76 12.16
C LEU A 52 -20.94 1.88 13.21
N THR A 53 -20.61 1.74 14.49
CA THR A 53 -21.57 1.91 15.60
C THR A 53 -22.08 3.34 15.67
N VAL A 54 -21.19 4.34 15.65
CA VAL A 54 -21.58 5.78 15.63
C VAL A 54 -22.42 6.13 14.39
N LEU A 55 -22.07 5.57 13.22
CA LEU A 55 -22.83 5.80 11.98
C LEU A 55 -24.21 5.15 12.01
N ARG A 56 -24.37 3.98 12.65
CA ARG A 56 -25.68 3.32 12.81
C ARG A 56 -26.63 4.12 13.68
N GLU A 57 -26.14 4.78 14.72
CA GLU A 57 -26.96 5.65 15.59
C GLU A 57 -27.61 6.79 14.82
N GLN A 58 -27.08 7.16 13.65
CA GLN A 58 -27.69 8.17 12.78
C GLN A 58 -29.00 7.72 12.12
N ILE A 59 -29.31 6.42 12.15
CA ILE A 59 -30.51 5.85 11.52
C ILE A 59 -31.15 4.73 12.38
N PRO A 60 -31.77 5.05 13.53
CA PRO A 60 -32.37 4.05 14.41
C PRO A 60 -33.46 3.20 13.76
N GLY A 61 -34.15 3.73 12.73
CA GLY A 61 -35.17 3.02 11.96
C GLY A 61 -34.63 2.01 10.94
N PHE A 62 -33.32 2.06 10.61
CA PHE A 62 -32.68 1.11 9.69
C PHE A 62 -32.45 -0.26 10.34
N SER A 63 -32.31 -0.28 11.68
CA SER A 63 -32.09 -1.45 12.53
C SER A 63 -33.35 -2.23 12.91
N GLN A 64 -34.55 -1.77 12.52
CA GLN A 64 -35.81 -2.40 12.94
C GLN A 64 -36.05 -3.79 12.29
N SER A 65 -35.20 -4.18 11.33
CA SER A 65 -35.13 -5.53 10.74
C SER A 65 -33.70 -6.07 10.83
N GLN A 66 -33.52 -7.35 11.18
CA GLN A 66 -32.24 -8.07 11.07
C GLN A 66 -31.59 -7.89 9.69
N ASN A 67 -32.42 -7.77 8.63
CA ASN A 67 -31.97 -7.58 7.26
C ASN A 67 -31.48 -6.15 7.00
N GLY A 68 -32.06 -5.13 7.64
CA GLY A 68 -31.63 -3.74 7.54
C GLY A 68 -30.25 -3.53 8.16
N ASN A 69 -30.01 -4.04 9.37
CA ASN A 69 -28.70 -3.93 10.01
C ASN A 69 -27.58 -4.61 9.18
N ASN A 70 -27.88 -5.78 8.61
CA ASN A 70 -26.95 -6.49 7.73
C ASN A 70 -26.69 -5.70 6.43
N ARG A 71 -27.72 -5.06 5.86
CA ARG A 71 -27.58 -4.22 4.67
C ARG A 71 -26.66 -3.04 4.91
N LEU A 72 -26.88 -2.21 5.94
CA LEU A 72 -26.04 -1.02 6.18
C LEU A 72 -24.58 -1.37 6.37
N THR A 73 -24.36 -2.39 7.19
CA THR A 73 -23.03 -2.91 7.46
C THR A 73 -22.37 -3.42 6.18
N LYS A 74 -23.11 -4.13 5.31
CA LYS A 74 -22.58 -4.69 4.06
C LYS A 74 -22.02 -3.63 3.10
N TRP A 75 -22.61 -2.43 3.01
CA TRP A 75 -22.16 -1.42 2.04
C TRP A 75 -21.38 -0.26 2.66
N VAL A 76 -21.56 0.05 3.96
CA VAL A 76 -20.75 1.09 4.64
C VAL A 76 -19.40 0.54 5.10
N ALA A 77 -19.36 -0.71 5.57
CA ALA A 77 -18.14 -1.30 6.14
C ALA A 77 -16.94 -1.27 5.19
N PRO A 78 -17.06 -1.61 3.89
CA PRO A 78 -15.93 -1.52 2.97
C PRO A 78 -15.34 -0.11 2.90
N THR A 79 -16.19 0.92 2.82
CA THR A 79 -15.75 2.32 2.81
C THR A 79 -15.10 2.72 4.14
N VAL A 80 -15.67 2.30 5.27
CA VAL A 80 -15.11 2.58 6.61
C VAL A 80 -13.77 1.91 6.81
N ASN A 81 -13.64 0.64 6.46
CA ASN A 81 -12.42 -0.14 6.59
C ASN A 81 -11.27 0.48 5.78
N VAL A 82 -11.53 0.83 4.52
CA VAL A 82 -10.51 1.44 3.67
C VAL A 82 -10.10 2.80 4.21
N LEU A 83 -11.05 3.67 4.54
CA LEU A 83 -10.75 5.01 5.06
C LEU A 83 -10.02 4.96 6.42
N TYR A 84 -10.40 4.03 7.29
CA TYR A 84 -9.75 3.82 8.58
C TYR A 84 -8.31 3.32 8.39
N SER A 85 -8.12 2.27 7.61
CA SER A 85 -6.80 1.70 7.33
C SER A 85 -5.87 2.71 6.64
N PHE A 86 -6.42 3.52 5.73
CA PHE A 86 -5.67 4.59 5.08
C PHE A 86 -5.31 5.72 6.05
N SER A 87 -6.23 6.06 6.97
CA SER A 87 -5.95 7.04 8.02
C SER A 87 -4.81 6.59 8.94
N ALA A 88 -4.68 5.29 9.20
CA ALA A 88 -3.58 4.71 9.96
C ALA A 88 -2.27 4.71 9.17
N ALA A 89 -2.31 4.34 7.89
CA ALA A 89 -1.13 4.30 7.01
C ALA A 89 -0.52 5.68 6.75
N ILE A 90 -1.35 6.72 6.58
CA ILE A 90 -0.90 8.10 6.29
C ILE A 90 -0.77 8.95 7.55
N GLY A 91 -1.41 8.58 8.66
CA GLY A 91 -1.33 9.25 9.97
C GLY A 91 0.04 9.15 10.67
N GLY A 92 1.07 8.68 9.98
CA GLY A 92 2.47 8.73 10.43
C GLY A 92 2.83 7.72 11.53
N GLY A 93 2.04 6.67 11.75
CA GLY A 93 2.38 5.60 12.70
C GLY A 93 2.41 6.00 14.19
N VAL A 94 2.13 7.27 14.52
CA VAL A 94 2.09 7.82 15.89
C VAL A 94 0.68 7.85 16.51
N GLY A 95 -0.30 7.17 15.90
CA GLY A 95 -1.66 7.08 16.45
C GLY A 95 -2.47 8.37 16.37
N LEU A 96 -2.06 9.35 15.55
CA LEU A 96 -2.85 10.57 15.32
C LEU A 96 -3.81 10.35 14.14
N PRO A 97 -5.12 10.62 14.32
CA PRO A 97 -6.10 10.40 13.26
C PRO A 97 -5.82 11.34 12.08
N PHE A 98 -5.71 10.77 10.86
CA PHE A 98 -5.68 11.54 9.62
C PHE A 98 -6.98 12.37 9.50
N PRO A 99 -6.91 13.71 9.62
CA PRO A 99 -8.10 14.54 9.77
C PRO A 99 -9.16 14.37 8.65
N PRO A 100 -8.79 14.11 7.38
CA PRO A 100 -9.78 13.91 6.32
C PRO A 100 -10.72 12.72 6.49
N ALA A 101 -10.24 11.58 7.02
CA ALA A 101 -11.05 10.38 7.15
C ALA A 101 -12.24 10.61 8.09
N ASN A 102 -11.98 11.24 9.24
CA ASN A 102 -13.01 11.57 10.23
C ASN A 102 -14.06 12.52 9.66
N VAL A 103 -13.66 13.44 8.79
CA VAL A 103 -14.60 14.37 8.16
C VAL A 103 -15.45 13.67 7.09
N ILE A 104 -14.88 12.71 6.35
CA ILE A 104 -15.66 11.86 5.43
C ILE A 104 -16.66 11.02 6.22
N PHE A 105 -16.26 10.39 7.33
CA PHE A 105 -17.17 9.67 8.21
C PHE A 105 -18.29 10.57 8.73
N ALA A 106 -17.98 11.80 9.15
CA ALA A 106 -19.00 12.76 9.54
C ALA A 106 -19.95 13.10 8.38
N GLY A 107 -19.44 13.26 7.15
CA GLY A 107 -20.23 13.45 5.94
C GLY A 107 -21.18 12.28 5.65
N ILE A 108 -20.69 11.04 5.78
CA ILE A 108 -21.49 9.82 5.68
C ILE A 108 -22.61 9.85 6.73
N GLY A 109 -22.26 10.09 8.00
CA GLY A 109 -23.22 10.19 9.09
C GLY A 109 -24.32 11.23 8.82
N VAL A 110 -23.95 12.43 8.35
CA VAL A 110 -24.92 13.48 8.00
C VAL A 110 -25.84 13.08 6.84
N LEU A 111 -25.32 12.39 5.81
CA LEU A 111 -26.13 11.86 4.71
C LEU A 111 -27.12 10.81 5.23
N LEU A 112 -26.64 9.92 6.10
CA LEU A 112 -27.44 8.88 6.74
C LEU A 112 -28.57 9.48 7.60
N SER A 113 -28.27 10.48 8.44
CA SER A 113 -29.27 11.19 9.24
C SER A 113 -30.32 11.87 8.37
N ALA A 114 -29.93 12.41 7.21
CA ALA A 114 -30.86 13.03 6.28
C ALA A 114 -31.83 12.02 5.65
N ALA A 115 -31.45 10.75 5.56
CA ALA A 115 -32.23 9.68 4.94
C ALA A 115 -33.15 8.95 5.92
N LYS A 116 -33.11 9.28 7.22
CA LYS A 116 -33.80 8.53 8.28
C LYS A 116 -35.31 8.36 8.07
N ASP A 117 -35.99 9.37 7.51
CA ASP A 117 -37.45 9.37 7.34
C ASP A 117 -37.90 8.98 5.91
N ALA A 118 -36.97 8.52 5.06
CA ALA A 118 -37.24 8.24 3.66
C ALA A 118 -36.70 6.85 3.24
N SER A 119 -37.52 5.81 3.38
CA SER A 119 -37.15 4.43 2.96
C SER A 119 -36.75 4.34 1.47
N ALA A 120 -37.46 5.06 0.59
CA ALA A 120 -37.10 5.16 -0.83
C ALA A 120 -35.77 5.89 -1.12
N SER A 121 -35.19 6.53 -0.09
CA SER A 121 -33.85 7.12 -0.14
C SER A 121 -32.76 6.14 0.24
N GLN A 122 -33.09 5.08 0.99
CA GLN A 122 -32.13 4.11 1.50
C GLN A 122 -31.55 3.22 0.39
N ASP A 123 -32.38 2.60 -0.45
CA ASP A 123 -31.92 1.77 -1.59
C ASP A 123 -31.02 2.54 -2.57
N ARG A 124 -31.25 3.84 -2.64
CA ARG A 124 -30.56 4.78 -3.53
C ARG A 124 -29.22 5.25 -2.99
N ILE A 125 -29.14 5.41 -1.68
CA ILE A 125 -27.88 5.65 -0.99
C ILE A 125 -27.00 4.40 -1.11
N ILE A 126 -27.58 3.21 -0.98
CA ILE A 126 -26.85 1.94 -1.20
C ILE A 126 -26.18 1.92 -2.58
N GLU A 127 -26.90 2.26 -3.65
CA GLU A 127 -26.35 2.30 -5.00
C GLU A 127 -25.20 3.31 -5.14
N LEU A 128 -25.31 4.47 -4.50
CA LEU A 128 -24.24 5.48 -4.46
C LEU A 128 -22.99 4.94 -3.77
N PHE A 129 -23.15 4.26 -2.63
CA PHE A 129 -22.02 3.72 -1.90
C PHE A 129 -21.39 2.51 -2.60
N ASN A 130 -22.15 1.66 -3.28
CA ASN A 130 -21.56 0.60 -4.12
C ASN A 130 -20.68 1.20 -5.23
N ARG A 131 -21.08 2.33 -5.83
CA ARG A 131 -20.23 3.05 -6.79
C ARG A 131 -18.96 3.58 -6.12
N ILE A 132 -19.08 4.15 -4.94
CA ILE A 132 -17.95 4.69 -4.16
C ILE A 132 -16.99 3.57 -3.70
N GLU A 133 -17.52 2.40 -3.32
CA GLU A 133 -16.79 1.22 -2.86
C GLU A 133 -15.80 0.70 -3.90
N HIS A 134 -16.19 0.64 -5.18
CA HIS A 134 -15.30 0.20 -6.25
C HIS A 134 -14.00 1.02 -6.32
N PHE A 135 -14.05 2.29 -5.94
CA PHE A 135 -12.86 3.15 -5.87
C PHE A 135 -12.02 2.85 -4.63
N PHE A 136 -12.67 2.68 -3.48
CA PHE A 136 -11.96 2.40 -2.23
C PHE A 136 -11.32 1.01 -2.19
N GLY A 137 -11.93 -0.02 -2.80
CA GLY A 137 -11.34 -1.37 -2.84
C GLY A 137 -9.97 -1.42 -3.52
N ARG A 138 -9.70 -0.54 -4.48
CA ARG A 138 -8.36 -0.39 -5.06
C ARG A 138 -7.38 0.32 -4.13
N LEU A 139 -7.86 1.29 -3.36
CA LEU A 139 -7.03 2.03 -2.41
C LEU A 139 -6.51 1.14 -1.29
N GLU A 140 -7.25 0.09 -0.93
CA GLU A 140 -6.84 -0.91 0.06
C GLU A 140 -5.51 -1.60 -0.28
N ILE A 141 -5.24 -1.84 -1.56
CA ILE A 141 -4.00 -2.48 -2.03
C ILE A 141 -2.77 -1.61 -1.68
N TYR A 142 -2.94 -0.29 -1.64
CA TYR A 142 -1.87 0.65 -1.29
C TYR A 142 -1.67 0.82 0.21
N ILE A 143 -2.42 0.11 1.06
CA ILE A 143 -2.24 0.18 2.51
C ILE A 143 -1.08 -0.72 2.96
N GLY A 144 -0.82 -1.81 2.25
CA GLY A 144 0.33 -2.69 2.51
C GLY A 144 1.68 -2.12 2.06
N ILE A 145 1.68 -1.00 1.31
CA ILE A 145 2.87 -0.39 0.72
C ILE A 145 2.83 1.11 1.08
N THR A 146 3.82 1.65 1.79
CA THR A 146 3.85 3.07 2.13
C THR A 146 3.62 3.95 0.88
N PRO A 147 2.52 4.73 0.82
CA PRO A 147 2.21 5.51 -0.37
C PRO A 147 3.27 6.58 -0.65
N THR A 148 3.65 6.75 -1.91
CA THR A 148 4.54 7.86 -2.31
C THR A 148 3.80 9.19 -2.25
N ALA A 149 4.53 10.31 -2.15
CA ALA A 149 3.92 11.64 -2.08
C ALA A 149 2.95 11.94 -3.26
N ALA A 150 3.28 11.45 -4.47
CA ALA A 150 2.41 11.60 -5.64
C ALA A 150 1.13 10.77 -5.51
N MET A 151 1.23 9.55 -4.98
CA MET A 151 0.07 8.70 -4.71
C MET A 151 -0.81 9.30 -3.61
N THR A 152 -0.20 9.80 -2.53
CA THR A 152 -0.89 10.52 -1.46
C THR A 152 -1.70 11.71 -2.00
N ASP A 153 -1.15 12.50 -2.92
CA ASP A 153 -1.85 13.63 -3.55
C ASP A 153 -3.09 13.19 -4.35
N ILE A 154 -2.99 12.11 -5.12
CA ILE A 154 -4.13 11.56 -5.88
C ILE A 154 -5.22 11.06 -4.92
N ILE A 155 -4.85 10.36 -3.85
CA ILE A 155 -5.81 9.82 -2.88
C ILE A 155 -6.53 10.93 -2.11
N ILE A 156 -5.81 12.00 -1.78
CA ILE A 156 -6.39 13.22 -1.21
C ILE A 156 -7.43 13.84 -2.15
N LYS A 157 -7.13 13.95 -3.45
CA LYS A 157 -8.08 14.47 -4.45
C LYS A 157 -9.32 13.58 -4.56
N ILE A 158 -9.16 12.27 -4.49
CA ILE A 158 -10.26 11.30 -4.43
C ILE A 158 -11.14 11.58 -3.20
N MET A 159 -10.54 11.76 -2.02
CA MET A 159 -11.26 12.08 -0.79
C MET A 159 -12.08 13.37 -0.88
N VAL A 160 -11.55 14.39 -1.55
CA VAL A 160 -12.24 15.68 -1.79
C VAL A 160 -13.45 15.52 -2.72
N GLU A 161 -13.34 14.72 -3.78
CA GLU A 161 -14.47 14.43 -4.67
C GLU A 161 -15.55 13.59 -3.95
N VAL A 162 -15.16 12.63 -3.11
CA VAL A 162 -16.10 11.87 -2.28
C VAL A 162 -16.88 12.79 -1.33
N LEU A 163 -16.21 13.74 -0.66
CA LEU A 163 -16.91 14.75 0.16
C LEU A 163 -17.89 15.58 -0.66
N THR A 164 -17.53 15.93 -1.89
CA THR A 164 -18.40 16.67 -2.81
C THR A 164 -19.64 15.84 -3.16
N ILE A 165 -19.48 14.56 -3.49
CA ILE A 165 -20.59 13.65 -3.76
C ILE A 165 -21.52 13.53 -2.55
N LEU A 166 -20.97 13.35 -1.35
CA LEU A 166 -21.73 13.29 -0.09
C LEU A 166 -22.50 14.59 0.17
N ALA A 167 -21.90 15.75 -0.13
CA ALA A 167 -22.55 17.05 0.01
C ALA A 167 -23.79 17.16 -0.90
N ILE A 168 -23.62 16.82 -2.18
CA ILE A 168 -24.71 16.94 -3.15
C ILE A 168 -25.81 15.94 -2.79
N ALA A 169 -25.46 14.68 -2.49
CA ALA A 169 -26.41 13.66 -2.04
C ALA A 169 -27.22 14.13 -0.82
N THR A 170 -26.55 14.62 0.22
CA THR A 170 -27.20 15.11 1.47
C THR A 170 -28.21 16.22 1.18
N LYS A 171 -27.82 17.20 0.35
CA LYS A 171 -28.68 18.33 -0.03
C LYS A 171 -29.99 17.87 -0.66
N GLU A 172 -29.95 16.82 -1.47
CA GLU A 172 -31.10 16.40 -2.28
C GLU A 172 -31.97 15.35 -1.61
N VAL A 173 -31.40 14.57 -0.69
CA VAL A 173 -32.17 13.78 0.29
C VAL A 173 -33.05 14.72 1.12
N LYS A 174 -32.47 15.78 1.72
CA LYS A 174 -33.21 16.75 2.56
C LYS A 174 -34.35 17.46 1.83
N ARG A 175 -34.25 17.60 0.51
CA ARG A 175 -35.28 18.27 -0.32
C ARG A 175 -36.47 17.36 -0.65
N GLY A 176 -36.50 16.10 -0.18
CA GLY A 176 -37.55 15.13 -0.50
C GLY A 176 -37.59 14.73 -1.99
N ARG A 177 -36.60 15.13 -2.79
CA ARG A 177 -36.58 14.99 -4.25
C ARG A 177 -35.76 13.79 -4.72
N LEU A 178 -35.35 12.89 -3.83
CA LEU A 178 -34.44 11.81 -4.18
C LEU A 178 -34.97 10.87 -5.27
N LYS A 179 -36.30 10.72 -5.36
CA LYS A 179 -36.99 9.94 -6.41
C LYS A 179 -36.78 10.48 -7.82
N LYS A 180 -36.63 11.80 -7.96
CA LYS A 180 -36.27 12.48 -9.23
C LYS A 180 -34.76 12.65 -9.35
N TYR A 181 -34.05 12.66 -8.24
CA TYR A 181 -32.61 12.88 -8.14
C TYR A 181 -31.83 11.76 -8.81
N ILE A 182 -32.04 10.50 -8.41
CA ILE A 182 -31.31 9.36 -9.00
C ILE A 182 -31.85 8.97 -10.38
N LYS A 183 -33.17 9.09 -10.59
CA LYS A 183 -33.76 8.87 -11.93
C LYS A 183 -33.32 9.94 -12.96
N LYS A 184 -32.76 11.07 -12.52
CA LYS A 184 -32.05 12.07 -13.32
C LYS A 184 -30.52 12.06 -13.09
N LEU A 185 -29.92 11.11 -12.37
CA LEU A 185 -28.46 11.03 -12.26
C LEU A 185 -27.81 10.63 -13.59
N ALA A 186 -28.57 9.99 -14.48
CA ALA A 186 -28.22 9.89 -15.90
C ALA A 186 -28.35 11.23 -16.68
N GLY A 187 -28.66 12.37 -16.02
CA GLY A 187 -28.97 13.63 -16.70
C GLY A 187 -28.84 14.94 -15.89
N LYS A 188 -28.23 14.95 -14.70
CA LYS A 188 -27.85 16.18 -13.96
C LYS A 188 -26.32 16.26 -13.96
N ARG A 189 -25.78 17.34 -14.53
CA ARG A 189 -24.33 17.57 -14.74
C ARG A 189 -23.53 17.45 -13.44
N ASP A 190 -23.88 18.13 -12.35
CA ASP A 190 -22.98 18.25 -11.19
C ASP A 190 -22.51 16.94 -10.52
N ILE A 191 -23.36 15.91 -10.38
CA ILE A 191 -22.90 14.62 -9.80
C ILE A 191 -22.19 13.79 -10.85
N GLN A 192 -22.70 13.77 -12.08
CA GLN A 192 -22.03 13.04 -13.15
C GLN A 192 -20.64 13.63 -13.38
N ASP A 193 -20.49 14.95 -13.31
CA ASP A 193 -19.21 15.65 -13.39
C ASP A 193 -18.26 15.25 -12.25
N SER A 194 -18.75 15.13 -11.01
CA SER A 194 -17.93 14.64 -9.88
C SER A 194 -17.60 13.15 -10.01
N LEU A 195 -18.51 12.31 -10.50
CA LEU A 195 -18.25 10.90 -10.77
C LEU A 195 -17.25 10.73 -11.92
N ASP A 196 -17.37 11.51 -13.00
CA ASP A 196 -16.43 11.53 -14.12
C ASP A 196 -15.05 12.04 -13.68
N ARG A 197 -15.00 13.01 -12.75
CA ARG A 197 -13.74 13.45 -12.11
C ARG A 197 -13.15 12.37 -11.24
N LEU A 198 -13.97 11.67 -10.46
CA LEU A 198 -13.55 10.53 -9.65
C LEU A 198 -13.01 9.39 -10.53
N ASP A 199 -13.65 9.10 -11.66
CA ASP A 199 -13.18 8.11 -12.66
C ASP A 199 -11.83 8.52 -13.26
N LYS A 200 -11.66 9.80 -13.60
CA LYS A 200 -10.38 10.34 -14.09
C LYS A 200 -9.27 10.21 -13.05
N LEU A 201 -9.53 10.60 -11.80
CA LEU A 201 -8.58 10.47 -10.69
C LEU A 201 -8.21 9.00 -10.44
N THR A 202 -9.18 8.10 -10.60
CA THR A 202 -8.96 6.64 -10.48
C THR A 202 -8.07 6.10 -11.60
N GLN A 203 -8.20 6.65 -12.81
CA GLN A 203 -7.30 6.32 -13.90
C GLN A 203 -5.89 6.90 -13.69
N GLU A 204 -5.78 8.12 -13.15
CA GLU A 204 -4.50 8.71 -12.76
C GLU A 204 -3.81 7.89 -11.68
N GLU A 205 -4.56 7.41 -10.68
CA GLU A 205 -4.10 6.48 -9.66
C GLU A 205 -3.51 5.21 -10.30
N ALA A 206 -4.24 4.57 -11.23
CA ALA A 206 -3.77 3.36 -11.92
C ALA A 206 -2.45 3.59 -12.67
N ARG A 207 -2.36 4.73 -13.37
CA ARG A 207 -1.16 5.13 -14.11
C ARG A 207 0.00 5.38 -13.16
N MET A 208 -0.25 5.99 -12.01
CA MET A 208 0.78 6.25 -11.02
C MET A 208 1.28 4.98 -10.34
N ALA A 209 0.38 4.07 -9.97
CA ALA A 209 0.75 2.75 -9.46
C ALA A 209 1.64 1.99 -10.46
N SER A 210 1.30 2.04 -11.75
CA SER A 210 2.10 1.43 -12.81
C SER A 210 3.49 2.06 -12.93
N ALA A 211 3.60 3.38 -12.80
CA ALA A 211 4.88 4.09 -12.85
C ALA A 211 5.78 3.76 -11.64
N GLU A 212 5.20 3.67 -10.44
CA GLU A 212 5.92 3.27 -9.22
C GLU A 212 6.36 1.80 -9.28
N LEU A 213 5.50 0.91 -9.78
CA LEU A 213 5.88 -0.48 -10.04
C LEU A 213 7.08 -0.55 -11.01
N LEU A 214 7.07 0.21 -12.10
CA LEU A 214 8.17 0.26 -13.06
C LEU A 214 9.48 0.76 -12.43
N LYS A 215 9.43 1.77 -11.54
CA LYS A 215 10.62 2.22 -10.79
C LYS A 215 11.16 1.11 -9.90
N MET A 216 10.29 0.41 -9.19
CA MET A 216 10.68 -0.72 -8.33
C MET A 216 11.30 -1.85 -9.16
N THR A 217 10.69 -2.21 -10.29
CA THR A 217 11.22 -3.23 -11.21
C THR A 217 12.61 -2.86 -11.72
N ARG A 218 12.86 -1.60 -12.11
CA ARG A 218 14.20 -1.16 -12.52
C ARG A 218 15.23 -1.25 -11.39
N SER A 219 14.84 -0.87 -10.17
CA SER A 219 15.72 -1.00 -9.00
C SER A 219 16.08 -2.47 -8.72
N VAL A 220 15.14 -3.39 -8.90
CA VAL A 220 15.41 -4.84 -8.80
C VAL A 220 16.33 -5.31 -9.93
N ASP A 221 16.08 -4.89 -11.17
CA ASP A 221 16.93 -5.21 -12.33
C ASP A 221 18.40 -4.79 -12.10
N ASP A 222 18.64 -3.56 -11.64
CA ASP A 222 19.98 -3.06 -11.31
C ASP A 222 20.67 -3.92 -10.23
N ARG A 223 19.91 -4.30 -9.19
CA ARG A 223 20.42 -5.18 -8.12
C ARG A 223 20.74 -6.58 -8.64
N VAL A 224 19.89 -7.15 -9.50
CA VAL A 224 20.11 -8.46 -10.11
C VAL A 224 21.35 -8.43 -11.00
N ARG A 225 21.53 -7.39 -11.81
CA ARG A 225 22.74 -7.20 -12.62
C ARG A 225 24.01 -7.09 -11.75
N GLY A 226 23.92 -6.44 -10.59
CA GLY A 226 25.00 -6.42 -9.60
C GLY A 226 25.34 -7.80 -9.05
N VAL A 227 24.32 -8.63 -8.78
CA VAL A 227 24.51 -10.03 -8.35
C VAL A 227 25.11 -10.87 -9.46
N GLU A 228 24.64 -10.72 -10.70
CA GLU A 228 25.20 -11.43 -11.87
C GLU A 228 26.68 -11.14 -12.04
N GLN A 229 27.10 -9.88 -11.90
CA GLN A 229 28.51 -9.51 -11.92
C GLN A 229 29.30 -10.18 -10.79
N GLY A 230 28.80 -10.11 -9.55
CA GLY A 230 29.46 -10.75 -8.42
C GLY A 230 29.59 -12.28 -8.58
N VAL A 231 28.60 -12.94 -9.20
CA VAL A 231 28.67 -14.37 -9.52
C VAL A 231 29.72 -14.66 -10.60
N GLN A 232 29.88 -13.78 -11.60
CA GLN A 232 30.94 -13.91 -12.61
C GLN A 232 32.33 -13.75 -12.00
N ASP A 233 32.51 -12.78 -11.10
CA ASP A 233 33.77 -12.55 -10.41
C ASP A 233 34.15 -13.78 -9.57
N VAL A 234 33.22 -14.29 -8.75
CA VAL A 234 33.42 -15.53 -7.96
C VAL A 234 33.72 -16.74 -8.86
N ARG A 235 33.09 -16.82 -10.02
CA ARG A 235 33.40 -17.88 -10.99
C ARG A 235 34.84 -17.77 -11.50
N GLY A 236 35.34 -16.55 -11.73
CA GLY A 236 36.74 -16.30 -12.07
C GLY A 236 37.68 -16.77 -10.96
N ASP A 237 37.44 -16.34 -9.73
CA ASP A 237 38.22 -16.75 -8.56
C ASP A 237 38.25 -18.29 -8.40
N MET A 238 37.11 -18.96 -8.61
CA MET A 238 37.04 -20.43 -8.55
C MET A 238 37.84 -21.12 -9.65
N GLN A 239 37.94 -20.52 -10.85
CA GLN A 239 38.79 -21.06 -11.91
C GLN A 239 40.26 -20.95 -11.54
N ASP A 240 40.67 -19.83 -10.95
CA ASP A 240 42.04 -19.62 -10.47
C ASP A 240 42.38 -20.58 -9.33
N VAL A 241 41.48 -20.76 -8.36
CA VAL A 241 41.61 -21.78 -7.31
C VAL A 241 41.73 -23.17 -7.93
N GLY A 242 40.91 -23.50 -8.93
CA GLY A 242 40.99 -24.77 -9.65
C GLY A 242 42.36 -25.01 -10.30
N ASN A 243 42.92 -23.98 -10.95
CA ASN A 243 44.26 -24.05 -11.55
C ASN A 243 45.36 -24.23 -10.49
N ASN A 244 45.27 -23.51 -9.36
CA ASN A 244 46.21 -23.63 -8.25
C ASN A 244 46.18 -25.03 -7.63
N VAL A 245 44.97 -25.58 -7.38
CA VAL A 245 44.80 -26.94 -6.83
C VAL A 245 45.39 -27.98 -7.78
N LYS A 246 45.21 -27.83 -9.09
CA LYS A 246 45.83 -28.71 -10.08
C LYS A 246 47.37 -28.65 -10.01
N GLY A 247 47.94 -27.45 -9.92
CA GLY A 247 49.39 -27.29 -9.77
C GLY A 247 49.93 -27.93 -8.47
N ILE A 248 49.16 -27.87 -7.38
CA ILE A 248 49.49 -28.57 -6.13
C ILE A 248 49.46 -30.09 -6.35
N ASP A 249 48.44 -30.62 -7.03
CA ASP A 249 48.33 -32.06 -7.33
C ASP A 249 49.54 -32.55 -8.15
N ASP A 250 49.90 -31.82 -9.21
CA ASP A 250 51.09 -32.11 -10.03
C ASP A 250 52.38 -32.10 -9.18
N GLY A 251 52.53 -31.11 -8.29
CA GLY A 251 53.66 -31.01 -7.37
C GLY A 251 53.73 -32.18 -6.38
N VAL A 252 52.59 -32.60 -5.81
CA VAL A 252 52.49 -33.74 -4.89
C VAL A 252 52.82 -35.06 -5.61
N GLN A 253 52.37 -35.24 -6.86
CA GLN A 253 52.75 -36.39 -7.68
C GLN A 253 54.26 -36.44 -7.95
N GLY A 254 54.89 -35.28 -8.19
CA GLY A 254 56.34 -35.13 -8.31
C GLY A 254 57.07 -35.60 -7.04
N ILE A 255 56.68 -35.06 -5.87
CA ILE A 255 57.23 -35.48 -4.57
C ILE A 255 57.04 -36.99 -4.35
N GLY A 256 55.88 -37.53 -4.72
CA GLY A 256 55.60 -38.96 -4.62
C GLY A 256 56.54 -39.83 -5.47
N SER A 257 57.05 -39.30 -6.58
CA SER A 257 58.06 -39.95 -7.42
C SER A 257 59.44 -39.88 -6.76
N ASP A 258 59.85 -38.70 -6.30
CA ASP A 258 61.14 -38.51 -5.60
C ASP A 258 61.25 -39.41 -4.36
N VAL A 259 60.17 -39.55 -3.59
CA VAL A 259 60.13 -40.42 -2.40
C VAL A 259 60.31 -41.91 -2.78
N LYS A 260 59.80 -42.35 -3.94
CA LYS A 260 60.02 -43.74 -4.42
C LYS A 260 61.47 -43.98 -4.83
N ASP A 261 62.11 -42.99 -5.43
CA ASP A 261 63.52 -43.06 -5.82
C ASP A 261 64.38 -43.12 -4.55
N ILE A 262 64.15 -42.24 -3.57
CA ILE A 262 64.82 -42.27 -2.26
C ILE A 262 64.62 -43.63 -1.56
N SER A 263 63.38 -44.17 -1.57
CA SER A 263 63.10 -45.49 -1.00
C SER A 263 63.90 -46.61 -1.68
N SER A 264 64.17 -46.50 -2.97
CA SER A 264 64.97 -47.46 -3.73
C SER A 264 66.46 -47.33 -3.40
N ASP A 265 66.98 -46.10 -3.29
CA ASP A 265 68.35 -45.82 -2.88
C ASP A 265 68.64 -46.32 -1.47
N VAL A 266 67.75 -46.06 -0.52
CA VAL A 266 67.86 -46.54 0.88
C VAL A 266 67.90 -48.06 0.94
N ARG A 267 67.04 -48.75 0.19
CA ARG A 267 67.10 -50.23 0.07
C ARG A 267 68.43 -50.71 -0.52
N GLY A 268 68.98 -49.98 -1.49
CA GLY A 268 70.31 -50.26 -2.05
C GLY A 268 71.43 -50.12 -1.03
N VAL A 269 71.37 -49.10 -0.16
CA VAL A 269 72.32 -48.91 0.95
C VAL A 269 72.21 -50.04 1.97
N ASP A 270 70.98 -50.39 2.37
CA ASP A 270 70.70 -51.48 3.31
C ASP A 270 71.32 -52.80 2.82
N HIS A 271 71.12 -53.14 1.54
CA HIS A 271 71.72 -54.33 0.93
C HIS A 271 73.26 -54.30 0.91
N LYS A 272 73.89 -53.15 0.69
CA LYS A 272 75.36 -53.00 0.74
C LYS A 272 75.89 -53.20 2.16
N LEU A 273 75.23 -52.63 3.17
CA LEU A 273 75.60 -52.81 4.57
C LEU A 273 75.51 -54.28 4.98
N ASP A 274 74.45 -54.96 4.54
CA ASP A 274 74.26 -56.40 4.74
C ASP A 274 75.39 -57.26 4.14
N GLN A 275 75.89 -56.89 2.95
CA GLN A 275 77.04 -57.56 2.34
C GLN A 275 78.33 -57.33 3.13
N ILE A 276 78.57 -56.09 3.57
CA ILE A 276 79.76 -55.75 4.38
C ILE A 276 79.72 -56.54 5.70
N ASN A 277 78.58 -56.54 6.39
CA ASN A 277 78.44 -57.23 7.67
C ASN A 277 78.71 -58.74 7.53
N ARG A 278 78.22 -59.37 6.44
CA ARG A 278 78.52 -60.78 6.11
C ARG A 278 80.01 -61.01 5.79
N SER A 279 80.67 -60.06 5.13
CA SER A 279 82.11 -60.15 4.84
C SER A 279 82.99 -60.08 6.09
N TRP A 280 82.52 -59.44 7.17
CA TRP A 280 83.27 -59.30 8.43
C TRP A 280 82.98 -60.42 9.43
N SER A 281 82.02 -61.30 9.14
CA SER A 281 81.62 -62.43 9.98
C SER A 281 82.16 -63.79 9.47
N LEU A 282 83.08 -63.77 8.50
CA LEU A 282 83.92 -64.88 8.01
C LEU A 282 85.36 -64.69 8.49
#